data_AF-A0A357C883-F1
#
_entry.id   AF-A0A357C883-F1
#
_cell.length_a   1.000
_cell.length_b   1.000
_cell.length_c   1.000
_cell.angle_alpha   90.00
_cell.angle_beta   90.00
_cell.angle_gamma   90.00
#
_symmetry.space_group_name_H-M   'P 1'
#
loop_
_entity.id
_entity.type
_entity.pdbx_description
1 polymer ?
#
loop_
_entity_poly.entity_id
_entity_poly.type
_entity_poly.pdbx_seq_one_letter_code
_entity_poly.pdbx_strand_id
1 'polypeptide(L)'
;MRVDDFDYTLPQELIAQTPVEPRDASRLFVLPLEGGPFRHATFRDLPDLLRPDDLLVFNDTRVLPARLFGVRPETGAHVEMLLLRPLEEQVWEVLVKPGKKVKPGSTVTFGDGLLTAEVLDSTDFGGRVVRFTVDGGS
;
A
#
# COMPACT_ATOMS: atom_id res chain seq x y z
N MET A 1 -17.36 -5.88 19.54
CA MET A 1 -17.85 -4.78 18.70
C MET A 1 -18.61 -5.37 17.53
N ARG A 2 -19.86 -4.97 17.34
CA ARG A 2 -20.70 -5.40 16.22
C ARG A 2 -20.59 -4.36 15.10
N VAL A 3 -20.82 -4.79 13.87
CA VAL A 3 -20.84 -3.85 12.72
C VAL A 3 -21.95 -2.81 12.91
N ASP A 4 -23.10 -3.24 13.44
CA ASP A 4 -24.27 -2.41 13.72
C ASP A 4 -23.98 -1.23 14.67
N ASP A 5 -22.93 -1.33 15.50
CA ASP A 5 -22.55 -0.25 16.43
C ASP A 5 -22.03 1.00 15.69
N PHE A 6 -21.82 0.91 14.37
CA PHE A 6 -21.32 1.97 13.49
C PHE A 6 -22.30 2.36 12.38
N ASP A 7 -23.54 1.85 12.42
CA ASP A 7 -24.56 2.18 11.44
C ASP A 7 -25.17 3.57 11.69
N TYR A 8 -25.44 4.32 10.61
CA TYR A 8 -26.07 5.63 10.67
C TYR A 8 -26.84 5.93 9.39
N THR A 9 -27.91 6.72 9.51
CA THR A 9 -28.70 7.16 8.35
C THR A 9 -27.90 8.17 7.53
N LEU A 10 -27.46 7.77 6.33
CA LEU A 10 -26.82 8.63 5.35
C LEU A 10 -27.70 8.79 4.10
N PRO A 11 -28.42 9.92 3.96
CA PRO A 11 -29.14 10.23 2.73
C PRO A 11 -28.19 10.27 1.52
N GLN A 12 -28.61 9.68 0.40
CA GLN A 12 -27.76 9.50 -0.79
C GLN A 12 -27.35 10.85 -1.41
N GLU A 13 -28.20 11.87 -1.30
CA GLU A 13 -27.97 13.22 -1.76
C GLU A 13 -26.85 13.95 -0.99
N LEU A 14 -26.49 13.48 0.20
CA LEU A 14 -25.38 14.03 0.98
C LEU A 14 -24.02 13.39 0.62
N ILE A 15 -24.02 12.38 -0.26
CA ILE A 15 -22.80 11.75 -0.78
C ILE A 15 -22.32 12.58 -1.98
N ALA A 16 -21.22 13.31 -1.79
CA ALA A 16 -20.60 14.10 -2.85
C ALA A 16 -20.23 13.21 -4.06
N GLN A 17 -20.77 13.55 -5.23
CA GLN A 17 -20.49 12.85 -6.49
C GLN A 17 -19.28 13.43 -7.24
N THR A 18 -18.97 14.69 -6.96
CA THR A 18 -17.81 15.42 -7.52
C THR A 18 -17.19 16.29 -6.43
N PRO A 19 -15.88 16.56 -6.49
CA PRO A 19 -15.24 17.49 -5.57
C PRO A 19 -15.77 18.92 -5.77
N VAL A 20 -15.77 19.70 -4.69
CA VAL A 20 -16.04 21.14 -4.76
C VAL A 20 -14.84 21.87 -5.36
N GLU A 21 -15.09 22.95 -6.11
CA GLU A 21 -14.05 23.83 -6.65
C GLU A 21 -14.22 25.27 -6.15
N PRO A 22 -13.15 25.90 -5.60
CA PRO A 22 -11.82 25.34 -5.36
C PRO A 22 -11.83 24.28 -4.25
N ARG A 23 -10.89 23.32 -4.30
CA ARG A 23 -10.83 22.19 -3.35
C ARG A 23 -10.84 22.59 -1.86
N ASP A 24 -10.23 23.72 -1.54
CA ASP A 24 -10.14 24.25 -0.17
C ASP A 24 -11.44 24.91 0.33
N ALA A 25 -12.45 25.05 -0.53
CA ALA A 25 -13.80 25.50 -0.15
C ALA A 25 -14.66 24.38 0.46
N SER A 26 -14.13 23.16 0.57
CA SER A 26 -14.82 22.05 1.25
C SER A 26 -15.08 22.37 2.72
N ARG A 27 -16.21 21.86 3.23
CA ARG A 27 -16.56 21.99 4.65
C ARG A 27 -15.60 21.16 5.49
N LEU A 28 -15.14 21.74 6.60
CA LEU A 28 -14.33 21.08 7.62
C LEU A 28 -15.15 20.97 8.92
N PHE A 29 -15.32 19.76 9.43
CA PHE A 29 -15.95 19.51 10.72
C PHE A 29 -14.87 19.34 11.78
N VAL A 30 -14.82 20.25 12.76
CA VAL A 30 -13.81 20.24 13.82
C VAL A 30 -14.44 19.68 15.09
N LEU A 31 -13.96 18.50 15.51
CA LEU A 31 -14.44 17.77 16.68
C LEU A 31 -13.34 17.66 17.74
N PRO A 32 -13.47 18.33 18.91
CA PRO A 32 -12.51 18.22 20.01
C PRO A 32 -12.51 16.83 20.65
N LEU A 33 -11.32 16.25 20.90
CA LEU A 33 -11.18 14.93 21.53
C LEU A 33 -11.49 14.93 23.02
N GLU A 34 -11.12 15.99 23.74
CA GLU A 34 -11.26 16.09 25.20
C GLU A 34 -12.63 16.60 25.66
N GLY A 35 -13.60 16.64 24.75
CA GLY A 35 -14.91 17.26 24.97
C GLY A 35 -14.90 18.77 24.71
N GLY A 36 -16.04 19.30 24.30
CA GLY A 36 -16.20 20.69 23.88
C GLY A 36 -17.18 20.82 22.71
N PRO A 37 -17.60 22.04 22.33
CA PRO A 37 -18.47 22.23 21.19
C PRO A 37 -17.73 21.86 19.91
N PHE A 38 -18.37 21.04 19.06
CA PHE A 38 -17.93 20.91 17.68
C PHE A 38 -18.16 22.24 16.95
N ARG A 39 -17.46 22.45 15.84
CA ARG A 39 -17.71 23.60 14.97
C ARG A 39 -17.53 23.26 13.51
N HIS A 40 -18.16 24.08 12.68
CA HIS A 40 -17.97 24.06 11.23
C HIS A 40 -16.96 25.12 10.82
N ALA A 41 -16.08 24.76 9.91
CA ALA A 41 -15.10 25.63 9.26
C ALA A 41 -15.04 25.28 7.76
N THR A 42 -14.15 25.92 7.03
CA THR A 42 -13.76 25.52 5.68
C THR A 42 -12.35 24.92 5.71
N PHE A 43 -12.01 24.10 4.71
CA PHE A 43 -10.68 23.48 4.65
C PHE A 43 -9.56 24.51 4.51
N ARG A 44 -9.86 25.68 3.92
CA ARG A 44 -8.96 26.84 3.88
C ARG A 44 -8.55 27.34 5.27
N ASP A 45 -9.39 27.15 6.28
CA ASP A 45 -9.11 27.56 7.67
C ASP A 45 -8.20 26.56 8.41
N LEU A 46 -7.80 25.44 7.78
CA LEU A 46 -6.98 24.41 8.40
C LEU A 46 -5.68 24.95 9.03
N PRO A 47 -4.91 25.87 8.40
CA PRO A 47 -3.70 26.42 9.01
C PRO A 47 -3.95 27.11 10.36
N ASP A 48 -5.11 27.73 10.55
CA ASP A 48 -5.48 28.40 11.81
C ASP A 48 -5.82 27.40 12.93
N LEU A 49 -5.97 26.11 12.60
CA LEU A 49 -6.22 25.04 13.56
C LEU A 49 -4.95 24.40 14.11
N LEU A 50 -3.82 24.64 13.44
CA LEU A 50 -2.55 24.02 13.75
C LEU A 50 -1.75 24.92 14.68
N ARG A 51 -0.93 24.29 15.51
CA ARG A 51 0.04 24.98 16.35
C ARG A 51 1.37 25.06 15.60
N PRO A 52 2.21 26.05 15.93
CA PRO A 52 3.62 25.97 15.58
C PRO A 52 4.17 24.60 15.98
N ASP A 53 4.99 24.03 15.10
CA ASP A 53 5.64 22.72 15.26
C ASP A 53 4.74 21.46 15.10
N ASP A 54 3.48 21.60 14.69
CA ASP A 54 2.66 20.44 14.28
C ASP A 54 3.22 19.79 13.00
N LEU A 55 3.26 18.46 12.97
CA LEU A 55 3.67 17.67 11.80
C LEU A 55 2.46 17.19 11.00
N LEU A 56 2.34 17.66 9.76
CA LEU A 56 1.40 17.12 8.79
C LEU A 56 2.06 16.00 7.98
N VAL A 57 1.56 14.78 8.16
CA VAL A 57 2.01 13.61 7.37
C VAL A 57 1.05 13.42 6.20
N PHE A 58 1.53 13.69 4.99
CA PHE A 58 0.77 13.45 3.76
C PHE A 58 1.14 12.09 3.17
N ASN A 59 0.12 11.37 2.71
CA ASN A 59 0.33 10.14 1.94
C ASN A 59 0.39 10.50 0.45
N ASP A 60 1.60 10.48 -0.12
CA ASP A 60 1.80 10.56 -1.57
C ASP A 60 1.89 9.13 -2.14
N THR A 61 0.85 8.72 -2.87
CA THR A 61 0.76 7.37 -3.44
C THR A 61 1.48 7.31 -4.78
N ARG A 62 2.71 6.77 -4.77
CA ARG A 62 3.42 6.39 -6.01
C ARG A 62 3.12 4.93 -6.34
N VAL A 63 2.36 4.71 -7.41
CA VAL A 63 2.13 3.36 -7.95
C VAL A 63 3.37 2.94 -8.74
N LEU A 64 4.12 1.97 -8.23
CA LEU A 64 5.16 1.29 -9.02
C LEU A 64 4.49 0.09 -9.74
N PRO A 65 4.35 0.10 -11.08
CA PRO A 65 3.72 -1.00 -11.81
C PRO A 65 4.75 -2.12 -12.03
N ALA A 66 5.07 -2.88 -10.98
CA ALA A 66 6.02 -3.98 -11.08
C ALA A 66 5.49 -5.23 -10.38
N ARG A 67 4.56 -5.91 -11.08
CA ARG A 67 4.12 -7.26 -10.73
C ARG A 67 4.75 -8.26 -11.68
N LEU A 68 5.36 -9.28 -11.12
CA LEU A 68 5.93 -10.41 -11.85
C LEU A 68 5.08 -11.65 -11.56
N PHE A 69 4.71 -12.36 -12.61
CA PHE A 69 3.98 -13.63 -12.51
C PHE A 69 4.89 -14.76 -12.92
N GLY A 70 5.14 -15.67 -11.99
CA GLY A 70 6.09 -16.77 -12.15
C GLY A 70 5.54 -18.09 -11.66
N VAL A 71 6.38 -19.11 -11.76
CA VAL A 71 6.06 -20.49 -11.37
C VAL A 71 7.20 -21.02 -10.51
N ARG A 72 6.86 -21.78 -9.46
CA ARG A 72 7.86 -22.57 -8.72
C ARG A 72 8.26 -23.80 -9.53
N PRO A 73 9.52 -23.95 -9.97
CA PRO A 73 9.94 -25.09 -10.79
C PRO A 73 9.67 -26.45 -10.12
N GLU A 74 9.86 -26.50 -8.80
CA GLU A 74 9.69 -27.69 -7.96
C GLU A 74 8.25 -28.19 -7.82
N THR A 75 7.25 -27.31 -7.88
CA THR A 75 5.84 -27.69 -7.65
C THR A 75 4.88 -27.28 -8.75
N GLY A 76 5.33 -26.56 -9.78
CA GLY A 76 4.46 -25.99 -10.82
C GLY A 76 3.46 -24.96 -10.29
N ALA A 77 3.66 -24.42 -9.08
CA ALA A 77 2.70 -23.52 -8.46
C ALA A 77 2.90 -22.09 -8.96
N HIS A 78 1.81 -21.42 -9.36
CA HIS A 78 1.84 -20.01 -9.74
C HIS A 78 2.11 -19.10 -8.54
N VAL A 79 2.96 -18.10 -8.75
CA VAL A 79 3.36 -17.11 -7.76
C VAL A 79 3.35 -15.72 -8.40
N GLU A 80 2.68 -14.77 -7.74
CA GLU A 80 2.73 -13.34 -8.02
C GLU A 80 3.73 -12.69 -7.05
N MET A 81 4.64 -11.88 -7.59
CA MET A 81 5.55 -11.01 -6.82
C MET A 81 5.28 -9.55 -7.16
N LEU A 82 4.97 -8.73 -6.15
CA LEU A 82 4.88 -7.29 -6.26
C LEU A 82 6.19 -6.68 -5.74
N LEU A 83 6.94 -5.99 -6.59
CA LEU A 83 8.17 -5.30 -6.18
C LEU A 83 7.81 -4.09 -5.31
N LEU A 84 8.46 -3.99 -4.15
CA LEU A 84 8.29 -2.85 -3.24
C LEU A 84 9.42 -1.84 -3.41
N ARG A 85 10.66 -2.29 -3.18
CA ARG A 85 11.85 -1.46 -3.29
C ARG A 85 13.12 -2.30 -3.50
N PRO A 86 14.13 -1.77 -4.20
CA PRO A 86 15.45 -2.37 -4.21
C PRO A 86 16.11 -2.24 -2.83
N LEU A 87 16.84 -3.26 -2.41
CA LEU A 87 17.68 -3.25 -1.22
C LEU A 87 19.15 -3.13 -1.61
N GLU A 88 19.58 -3.89 -2.62
CA GLU A 88 20.92 -3.90 -3.20
C GLU A 88 20.82 -4.20 -4.71
N GLU A 89 21.96 -4.35 -5.38
CA GLU A 89 21.99 -4.78 -6.78
C GLU A 89 21.32 -6.16 -6.91
N GLN A 90 20.28 -6.24 -7.75
CA GLN A 90 19.47 -7.44 -7.99
C GLN A 90 18.73 -8.01 -6.76
N VAL A 91 18.85 -7.39 -5.58
CA VAL A 91 18.15 -7.81 -4.35
C VAL A 91 17.00 -6.86 -4.06
N TRP A 92 15.80 -7.42 -3.93
CA TRP A 92 14.56 -6.66 -3.80
C TRP A 92 13.71 -7.14 -2.63
N GLU A 93 13.00 -6.20 -2.03
CA GLU A 93 11.88 -6.48 -1.15
C GLU A 93 10.61 -6.62 -1.99
N VAL A 94 9.89 -7.73 -1.81
CA VAL A 94 8.69 -8.06 -2.58
C VAL A 94 7.55 -8.57 -1.69
N LEU A 95 6.30 -8.32 -2.09
CA LEU A 95 5.15 -9.05 -1.56
C LEU A 95 4.86 -10.26 -2.46
N VAL A 96 4.55 -11.40 -1.84
CA VAL A 96 4.37 -12.67 -2.55
C VAL A 96 2.97 -13.24 -2.34
N LYS A 97 2.33 -13.69 -3.42
CA LYS A 97 1.03 -14.37 -3.39
C LYS A 97 1.07 -15.65 -4.25
N PRO A 98 0.83 -16.85 -3.68
CA PRO A 98 0.55 -17.15 -2.27
C PRO A 98 1.84 -17.21 -1.41
N GLY A 99 2.02 -16.26 -0.49
CA GLY A 99 3.26 -16.13 0.29
C GLY A 99 3.55 -17.24 1.32
N LYS A 100 2.53 -17.95 1.83
CA LYS A 100 2.73 -19.00 2.87
C LYS A 100 3.64 -20.15 2.43
N LYS A 101 3.69 -20.45 1.13
CA LYS A 101 4.44 -21.59 0.57
C LYS A 101 5.81 -21.20 0.02
N VAL A 102 6.09 -19.90 -0.07
CA VAL A 102 7.34 -19.35 -0.60
C VAL A 102 8.20 -18.98 0.60
N LYS A 103 9.17 -19.84 0.92
CA LYS A 103 10.06 -19.74 2.08
C LYS A 103 11.50 -19.44 1.64
N PRO A 104 12.38 -18.99 2.54
CA PRO A 104 13.81 -18.92 2.25
C PRO A 104 14.33 -20.21 1.61
N GLY A 105 15.14 -20.08 0.56
CA GLY A 105 15.62 -21.17 -0.30
C GLY A 105 14.66 -21.60 -1.42
N SER A 106 13.46 -21.04 -1.51
CA SER A 106 12.56 -21.31 -2.66
C SER A 106 13.00 -20.52 -3.89
N THR A 107 12.82 -21.09 -5.07
CA THR A 107 13.07 -20.41 -6.35
C THR A 107 11.78 -20.25 -7.14
N VAL A 108 11.60 -19.09 -7.76
CA VAL A 108 10.50 -18.80 -8.70
C VAL A 108 11.10 -18.39 -10.04
N THR A 109 10.61 -18.98 -11.12
CA THR A 109 11.00 -18.63 -12.49
C THR A 109 9.92 -17.79 -13.16
N PHE A 110 10.33 -16.86 -14.02
CA PHE A 110 9.50 -15.94 -14.77
C PHE A 110 9.90 -15.98 -16.25
N GLY A 111 8.92 -15.77 -17.14
CA GLY A 111 9.17 -15.66 -18.58
C GLY A 111 9.97 -16.83 -19.15
N ASP A 112 9.53 -18.06 -18.88
CA ASP A 112 10.14 -19.29 -19.39
C ASP A 112 11.62 -19.50 -19.02
N GLY A 113 12.06 -18.98 -17.87
CA GLY A 113 13.44 -19.16 -17.38
C GLY A 113 14.34 -17.95 -17.55
N LEU A 114 13.91 -16.92 -18.29
CA LEU A 114 14.70 -15.72 -18.54
C LEU A 114 15.06 -14.95 -17.27
N LEU A 115 14.23 -15.06 -16.23
CA LEU A 115 14.44 -14.43 -14.94
C LEU A 115 14.09 -15.43 -13.84
N THR A 116 14.96 -15.54 -12.84
CA THR A 116 14.71 -16.33 -11.63
C THR A 116 14.80 -15.44 -10.40
N ALA A 117 14.05 -15.78 -9.36
CA ALA A 117 14.11 -15.15 -8.05
C ALA A 117 14.34 -16.22 -6.99
N GLU A 118 15.46 -16.13 -6.30
CA GLU A 118 15.75 -16.90 -5.09
C GLU A 118 15.27 -16.13 -3.86
N VAL A 119 14.49 -16.78 -3.00
CA VAL A 119 14.04 -16.19 -1.73
C VAL A 119 15.16 -16.31 -0.70
N LEU A 120 15.73 -15.18 -0.33
CA LEU A 120 16.80 -15.10 0.67
C LEU A 120 16.24 -15.10 2.09
N ASP A 121 15.20 -14.30 2.33
CA ASP A 121 14.62 -14.14 3.68
C ASP A 121 13.14 -13.71 3.66
N SER A 122 12.52 -13.66 4.84
CA SER A 122 11.20 -13.08 5.10
C SER A 122 11.31 -11.78 5.87
N THR A 123 10.42 -10.84 5.58
CA THR A 123 10.31 -9.58 6.35
C THR A 123 9.21 -9.67 7.40
N ASP A 124 9.27 -8.84 8.44
CA ASP A 124 8.26 -8.78 9.52
C ASP A 124 6.84 -8.49 9.03
N PHE A 125 6.70 -7.79 7.90
CA PHE A 125 5.40 -7.39 7.33
C PHE A 125 4.88 -8.36 6.26
N GLY A 126 5.35 -9.61 6.27
CA GLY A 126 4.86 -10.67 5.37
C GLY A 126 5.42 -10.64 3.95
N GLY A 127 6.33 -9.72 3.64
CA GLY A 127 7.14 -9.71 2.42
C GLY A 127 8.29 -10.72 2.42
N ARG A 128 9.04 -10.73 1.32
CA ARG A 128 10.25 -11.54 1.10
C ARG A 128 11.38 -10.68 0.58
N VAL A 129 12.59 -11.05 0.95
CA VAL A 129 13.80 -10.57 0.29
C VAL A 129 14.15 -11.60 -0.79
N VAL A 130 14.25 -11.16 -2.04
CA VAL A 130 14.59 -12.02 -3.18
C VAL A 130 15.80 -11.49 -3.92
N ARG A 131 16.63 -12.40 -4.45
CA ARG A 131 17.66 -12.07 -5.42
C ARG A 131 17.19 -12.50 -6.81
N PHE A 132 17.18 -11.55 -7.73
CA PHE A 132 16.91 -11.80 -9.13
C PHE A 132 18.19 -12.22 -9.86
N THR A 133 18.07 -13.17 -10.77
CA THR A 133 19.13 -13.54 -11.71
C THR A 133 18.51 -13.63 -13.10
N VAL A 134 19.12 -12.93 -14.06
CA VAL A 134 18.74 -13.02 -15.47
C VAL A 134 19.60 -14.11 -16.10
N ASP A 135 18.98 -15.11 -16.72
CA ASP A 135 19.74 -16.03 -17.56
C ASP A 135 20.11 -15.26 -18.83
N GLY A 136 21.38 -14.85 -18.88
CA GLY A 136 21.96 -14.19 -20.04
C GLY A 136 21.96 -15.16 -21.21
N GLY A 137 21.08 -14.91 -22.18
CA GLY A 137 21.29 -15.41 -23.53
C GLY A 137 22.71 -15.03 -23.97
N SER A 138 23.47 -16.04 -24.38
CA SER A 138 24.71 -15.87 -25.14
C SER A 138 24.44 -15.11 -26.44
#